data_AF-A0AAU2THS9-F1
#
_entry.id   AF-A0AAU2THS9-F1
#
_cell.length_a   1.000
_cell.length_b   1.000
_cell.length_c   1.000
_cell.angle_alpha   90.00
_cell.angle_beta   90.00
_cell.angle_gamma   90.00
#
_symmetry.space_group_name_H-M   'P 1'
#
loop_
_entity.id
_entity.type
_entity.pdbx_description
1 polymer ?
#
loop_
_entity_poly.entity_id
_entity_poly.type
_entity_poly.pdbx_seq_one_letter_code
_entity_poly.pdbx_strand_id
1 'polypeptide(L)'
;MTQFVVTLDLEGVTDKSALMDRCADALGLPDWFGRNWDALADSLTDLQAPPGGGGLQIVVRNWRPYAEARPQEWVIAQDVFAQAVDRVPALSVLLALGGSS
;
A
#
# COMPACT_ATOMS: atom_id res chain seq x y z
N MET A 1 19.61 -0.44 -11.99
CA MET A 1 18.66 -0.97 -11.00
C MET A 1 17.27 -0.75 -11.56
N THR A 2 16.52 -1.82 -11.86
CA THR A 2 15.17 -1.71 -12.43
C THR A 2 14.19 -1.40 -11.31
N GLN A 3 13.36 -0.37 -11.44
CA GLN A 3 12.38 -0.03 -10.43
C GLN A 3 11.03 -0.64 -10.81
N PHE A 4 10.42 -1.40 -9.89
CA PHE A 4 9.10 -1.98 -10.09
C PHE A 4 8.07 -1.09 -9.44
N VAL A 5 7.02 -0.73 -10.19
CA VAL A 5 5.99 0.19 -9.72
C VAL A 5 4.66 -0.54 -9.63
N VAL A 6 4.06 -0.52 -8.45
CA VAL A 6 2.70 -0.99 -8.18
C VAL A 6 1.82 0.22 -7.91
N THR A 7 0.64 0.24 -8.54
CA THR A 7 -0.36 1.30 -8.29
C THR A 7 -1.41 0.77 -7.33
N LEU A 8 -1.56 1.41 -6.17
CA LEU A 8 -2.64 1.20 -5.22
C LEU A 8 -3.67 2.33 -5.40
N ASP A 9 -4.71 2.07 -6.19
CA ASP A 9 -5.72 3.09 -6.48
C ASP A 9 -6.92 2.95 -5.53
N LEU A 10 -7.13 3.94 -4.64
CA LEU A 10 -8.19 3.92 -3.64
C LEU A 10 -9.51 4.54 -4.12
N GLU A 11 -9.69 4.75 -5.43
CA GLU A 11 -10.98 5.17 -5.98
C GLU A 11 -12.11 4.22 -5.56
N GLY A 12 -13.19 4.78 -5.02
CA GLY A 12 -14.35 4.02 -4.54
C GLY A 12 -14.15 3.27 -3.21
N VAL A 13 -12.97 3.34 -2.59
CA VAL A 13 -12.72 2.70 -1.30
C VAL A 13 -13.31 3.54 -0.16
N THR A 14 -14.30 2.99 0.54
CA THR A 14 -15.06 3.71 1.58
C THR A 14 -14.91 3.16 2.99
N ASP A 15 -14.29 2.00 3.14
CA ASP A 15 -14.09 1.34 4.43
C ASP A 15 -12.80 0.52 4.47
N LYS A 16 -12.41 0.11 5.68
CA LYS A 16 -11.18 -0.66 5.94
C LYS A 16 -11.15 -1.98 5.18
N SER A 17 -12.29 -2.69 5.05
CA SER A 17 -12.29 -3.97 4.34
C SER A 17 -11.95 -3.76 2.87
N ALA A 18 -12.60 -2.78 2.24
CA ALA A 18 -12.33 -2.40 0.86
C ALA A 18 -10.87 -1.94 0.66
N LEU A 19 -10.29 -1.22 1.63
CA LEU A 19 -8.87 -0.85 1.59
C LEU A 19 -7.96 -2.08 1.64
N MET A 20 -8.26 -3.05 2.50
CA MET A 20 -7.48 -4.28 2.62
C MET A 20 -7.58 -5.14 1.37
N ASP A 21 -8.77 -5.26 0.80
CA ASP A 21 -8.98 -5.96 -0.47
C ASP A 21 -8.20 -5.27 -1.60
N ARG A 22 -8.22 -3.93 -1.65
CA ARG A 22 -7.48 -3.17 -2.66
C ARG A 22 -5.96 -3.35 -2.53
N CYS A 23 -5.44 -3.41 -1.30
CA CYS A 23 -4.04 -3.75 -1.05
C CYS A 23 -3.70 -5.17 -1.51
N ALA A 24 -4.55 -6.14 -1.19
CA ALA A 24 -4.34 -7.53 -1.58
C ALA A 24 -4.27 -7.69 -3.10
N ASP A 25 -5.22 -7.09 -3.82
CA ASP A 25 -5.28 -7.12 -5.28
C ASP A 25 -4.05 -6.42 -5.90
N ALA A 26 -3.71 -5.22 -5.44
CA ALA A 26 -2.62 -4.44 -6.02
C ALA A 26 -1.24 -5.10 -5.81
N LEU A 27 -1.04 -5.72 -4.65
CA LEU A 27 0.23 -6.35 -4.27
C LEU A 27 0.29 -7.85 -4.64
N GLY A 28 -0.80 -8.42 -5.16
CA GLY A 28 -0.89 -9.85 -5.48
C GLY A 28 -0.76 -10.74 -4.24
N LEU A 29 -1.34 -10.31 -3.10
CA LEU A 29 -1.27 -11.05 -1.84
C LEU A 29 -2.12 -12.34 -1.94
N PRO A 30 -1.73 -13.41 -1.23
CA PRO A 30 -2.45 -14.67 -1.28
C PRO A 30 -3.85 -14.59 -0.66
N ASP A 31 -4.74 -15.51 -1.04
CA ASP A 31 -6.15 -15.53 -0.60
C ASP A 31 -6.32 -15.57 0.92
N TRP A 32 -5.36 -16.18 1.63
CA TRP A 32 -5.33 -16.26 3.09
C TRP A 32 -4.86 -14.98 3.78
N PHE A 33 -4.61 -13.90 3.04
CA PHE A 33 -4.28 -12.58 3.58
C PHE A 33 -5.32 -12.14 4.63
N GLY A 34 -4.82 -11.80 5.83
CA GLY A 34 -5.64 -11.58 7.02
C GLY A 34 -6.50 -10.31 7.02
N ARG A 35 -6.41 -9.47 5.98
CA ARG A 35 -7.23 -8.26 5.77
C ARG A 35 -7.32 -7.35 7.01
N ASN A 36 -6.18 -7.14 7.65
CA ASN A 36 -6.04 -6.24 8.81
C ASN A 36 -4.68 -5.53 8.77
N TRP A 37 -4.48 -4.56 9.66
CA TRP A 37 -3.29 -3.69 9.64
C TRP A 37 -1.99 -4.45 9.91
N ASP A 38 -2.00 -5.39 10.85
CA ASP A 38 -0.83 -6.20 11.17
C ASP A 38 -0.48 -7.12 10.00
N ALA A 39 -1.48 -7.77 9.41
CA ALA A 39 -1.29 -8.59 8.22
C ALA A 39 -0.74 -7.80 7.03
N LEU A 40 -1.19 -6.54 6.85
CA LEU A 40 -0.66 -5.65 5.82
C LEU A 40 0.81 -5.30 6.10
N ALA A 41 1.15 -4.96 7.34
CA ALA A 41 2.53 -4.67 7.73
C ALA A 41 3.44 -5.87 7.47
N ASP A 42 3.05 -7.06 7.91
CA ASP A 42 3.78 -8.30 7.71
C ASP A 42 3.97 -8.59 6.21
N SER A 43 2.89 -8.48 5.44
CA SER A 43 2.93 -8.72 3.99
C SER A 43 3.88 -7.75 3.27
N LEU A 44 3.85 -6.46 3.63
CA LEU A 44 4.75 -5.46 3.04
C LEU A 44 6.21 -5.72 3.39
N THR A 45 6.50 -6.22 4.59
CA THR A 45 7.87 -6.56 5.01
C THR A 45 8.39 -7.85 4.38
N ASP A 46 7.50 -8.76 4.01
CA ASP A 46 7.83 -10.04 3.35
C ASP A 46 7.93 -9.91 1.81
N LEU A 47 7.65 -8.73 1.25
CA LEU A 47 7.81 -8.49 -0.18
C LEU A 47 9.26 -8.69 -0.61
N GLN A 48 9.48 -9.71 -1.44
CA GLN A 48 10.80 -10.01 -1.96
C GLN A 48 11.22 -8.95 -2.98
N ALA A 49 12.52 -8.65 -2.99
CA ALA A 49 13.09 -7.78 -4.01
C ALA A 49 12.76 -8.34 -5.41
N PRO A 50 12.30 -7.50 -6.34
CA PRO A 50 12.04 -7.93 -7.69
C PRO A 50 13.24 -8.58 -8.39
N PRO A 51 13.02 -9.46 -9.37
CA PRO A 51 14.10 -10.08 -10.14
C PRO A 51 15.04 -9.03 -10.74
N GLY A 52 16.35 -9.16 -10.49
CA GLY A 52 17.34 -8.18 -10.93
C GLY A 52 17.75 -7.13 -9.89
N GLY A 53 17.35 -7.30 -8.62
CA GLY A 53 17.85 -6.50 -7.49
C GLY A 53 17.32 -5.06 -7.49
N GLY A 54 16.12 -4.88 -8.01
CA GLY A 54 15.41 -3.61 -8.07
C GLY A 54 14.74 -3.21 -6.76
N GLY A 55 14.32 -1.94 -6.67
CA GLY A 55 13.40 -1.49 -5.63
C GLY A 55 11.93 -1.66 -6.05
N LEU A 56 11.04 -1.80 -5.07
CA LEU A 56 9.59 -1.76 -5.23
C LEU A 56 9.06 -0.39 -4.82
N GLN A 57 8.28 0.23 -5.68
CA GLN A 57 7.59 1.49 -5.41
C GLN A 57 6.08 1.27 -5.45
N ILE A 58 5.40 1.58 -4.34
CA ILE A 58 3.94 1.60 -4.25
C ILE A 58 3.50 3.06 -4.44
N VAL A 59 2.69 3.31 -5.47
CA VAL A 59 2.08 4.62 -5.72
C VAL A 59 0.62 4.58 -5.32
N VAL A 60 0.25 5.27 -4.24
CA VAL A 60 -1.13 5.35 -3.76
C VAL A 60 -1.85 6.50 -4.46
N ARG A 61 -2.91 6.18 -5.21
CA ARG A 61 -3.74 7.15 -5.94
C ARG A 61 -5.12 7.27 -5.30
N ASN A 62 -5.80 8.40 -5.57
CA ASN A 62 -7.18 8.65 -5.14
C ASN A 62 -7.42 8.39 -3.64
N TRP A 63 -6.40 8.63 -2.81
CA TRP A 63 -6.42 8.32 -1.38
C TRP A 63 -7.12 9.38 -0.52
N ARG A 64 -7.21 10.62 -1.02
CA ARG A 64 -7.78 11.75 -0.26
C ARG A 64 -9.22 11.53 0.21
N PRO A 65 -10.16 11.05 -0.63
CA PRO A 65 -11.53 10.79 -0.17
C PRO A 65 -11.58 9.80 1.00
N TYR A 66 -10.78 8.74 0.96
CA TYR A 66 -10.69 7.80 2.07
C TYR A 66 -10.08 8.45 3.32
N ALA A 67 -8.99 9.21 3.17
CA ALA A 67 -8.34 9.91 4.26
C ALA A 67 -9.24 10.95 4.95
N GLU A 68 -10.06 11.67 4.19
CA GLU A 68 -11.04 12.63 4.68
C GLU A 68 -12.20 11.94 5.40
N ALA A 69 -12.71 10.83 4.85
CA ALA A 69 -13.80 10.07 5.44
C ALA A 69 -13.37 9.31 6.71
N ARG A 70 -12.11 8.85 6.78
CA ARG A 70 -11.58 7.98 7.84
C ARG A 70 -10.20 8.43 8.33
N PRO A 71 -10.06 9.62 8.92
CA PRO A 71 -8.75 10.19 9.26
C PRO A 71 -7.94 9.32 10.24
N GLN A 72 -8.61 8.68 11.20
CA GLN A 72 -7.96 7.80 12.17
C GLN A 72 -7.40 6.52 11.53
N GLU A 73 -8.16 5.91 10.61
CA GLU A 73 -7.70 4.73 9.87
C GLU A 73 -6.56 5.10 8.91
N TRP A 74 -6.62 6.29 8.30
CA TRP A 74 -5.58 6.76 7.41
C TRP A 74 -4.25 7.08 8.11
N VAL A 75 -4.28 7.56 9.36
CA VAL A 75 -3.07 7.68 10.19
C VAL A 75 -2.43 6.29 10.39
N ILE A 76 -3.24 5.28 10.73
CA ILE A 76 -2.73 3.92 10.91
C ILE A 76 -2.16 3.36 9.59
N ALA A 77 -2.82 3.60 8.46
CA ALA A 77 -2.32 3.18 7.15
C ALA A 77 -0.95 3.79 6.84
N GLN A 78 -0.77 5.10 7.11
CA GLN A 78 0.52 5.76 6.94
C GLN A 78 1.59 5.19 7.88
N ASP A 79 1.25 4.92 9.13
CA ASP A 79 2.18 4.30 10.08
C ASP A 79 2.62 2.90 9.61
N VAL A 80 1.68 2.09 9.07
CA VAL A 80 1.98 0.77 8.50
C VAL A 80 2.93 0.90 7.29
N PHE A 81 2.64 1.82 6.38
CA PHE A 81 3.51 2.07 5.22
C PHE A 81 4.91 2.57 5.63
N ALA A 82 4.98 3.48 6.60
CA ALA A 82 6.24 4.02 7.10
C ALA A 82 7.09 2.91 7.75
N GLN A 83 6.50 2.09 8.62
CA GLN A 83 7.18 0.97 9.26
C GLN A 83 7.71 -0.05 8.23
N ALA A 84 6.95 -0.32 7.18
CA ALA A 84 7.40 -1.21 6.11
C ALA A 84 8.60 -0.62 5.34
N VAL A 85 8.57 0.66 4.99
CA VAL A 85 9.68 1.36 4.32
C VAL A 85 10.94 1.36 5.19
N ASP A 86 10.81 1.58 6.51
CA ASP A 86 11.94 1.55 7.45
C ASP A 86 12.60 0.16 7.53
N ARG A 87 11.80 -0.91 7.41
CA ARG A 87 12.28 -2.30 7.49
C ARG A 87 12.80 -2.84 6.16
N VAL A 88 12.30 -2.32 5.04
CA VAL A 88 12.62 -2.80 3.69
C VAL A 88 13.23 -1.64 2.89
N PRO A 89 14.57 -1.50 2.86
CA PRO A 89 15.24 -0.37 2.18
C PRO A 89 14.96 -0.27 0.68
N ALA A 90 14.54 -1.36 0.05
CA ALA A 90 14.18 -1.42 -1.36
C ALA A 90 12.71 -0.99 -1.61
N LEU A 91 11.91 -0.78 -0.57
CA LEU A 91 10.51 -0.37 -0.65
C LEU A 91 10.41 1.16 -0.56
N SER A 92 9.54 1.76 -1.37
CA SER A 92 9.15 3.16 -1.26
C SER A 92 7.66 3.30 -1.47
N VAL A 93 7.02 4.18 -0.70
CA VAL A 93 5.58 4.46 -0.81
C VAL A 93 5.41 5.95 -1.16
N LEU A 94 4.68 6.23 -2.24
CA LEU A 94 4.42 7.59 -2.72
C LEU A 94 2.91 7.85 -2.72
N LEU A 95 2.50 8.98 -2.14
CA LEU A 95 1.13 9.47 -2.22
C LEU A 95 0.98 10.40 -3.43
N ALA A 96 0.17 10.01 -4.41
CA ALA A 96 -0.09 10.85 -5.56
C ALA A 96 -0.89 12.10 -5.15
N LEU A 97 -0.41 13.28 -5.53
CA LEU A 97 -1.06 14.55 -5.21
C LEU A 97 -2.19 14.93 -6.19
N GLY A 98 -2.25 14.29 -7.35
CA GLY A 98 -3.25 14.51 -8.39
C GLY A 98 -4.44 13.55 -8.27
N GLY A 99 -5.65 14.05 -8.57
CA GLY A 99 -6.88 13.29 -8.74
C GLY A 99 -7.33 13.34 -10.20
N SER A 100 -8.01 12.29 -10.65
CA SER A 100 -8.52 12.07 -12.01
C SER A 100 -9.05 13.35 -12.66
N SER A 101 -8.53 13.65 -13.86
CA SER A 101 -9.19 14.61 -14.78
C SER A 101 -10.53 14.06 -15.27
#